data_AF-A0AAU7L8H8-F1
#
_entry.id   AF-A0AAU7L8H8-F1
#
_cell.length_a   1.000
_cell.length_b   1.000
_cell.length_c   1.000
_cell.angle_alpha   90.00
_cell.angle_beta   90.00
_cell.angle_gamma   90.00
#
_symmetry.space_group_name_H-M   'P 1'
#
loop_
_entity.id
_entity.type
_entity.pdbx_description
1 polymer ?
#
loop_
_entity_poly.entity_id
_entity_poly.type
_entity_poly.pdbx_seq_one_letter_code
_entity_poly.pdbx_strand_id
1 'polypeptide(L)'
;MPPPLSSNPSRRHSLFTAIVISLLVTGYPLTLQAQPATPSPAVLPAPVRPLEPDTPTLPPPPRPTPAITHRPPTQPAQPPVELTDQDLAHDLRLTERILNQAMLQEDWSTLRRVMRFYPWMAGVDPILRDYVHGALLRHDGRLAEAIALYRRLVAQHPDLGYVRLELATMLMEDRQFAQSDAELADLRLGSLEPAAQHSVMLYRQALAQQRRWNFRLGAGTAYSNNVNSANRDPMLYLPVATRQGPLWVPFAKGRDALPKADWGLKYSGSANVERNLGGHHYYTLGADIDGTAYRVQRDYSDRSLTLRGGYKWQDATRWFAATPQAGRSWMGSRRYSHNRGLSLEYGWRPTPGWQLMGAWLWLKRGYDDRAYAAYDGHLNVLSLTAIRVFSPALLAYASVGLQREAVAAGEYTYRFPWAQLGVVKTFGQMLGTRLSARYGRQAYEAPYALFLNQRRRDHELRVDASVWTPDFKIAGLEPKLNLSYLKITSNLPMYARDRTEVSLMLERRF
;
A
#
# COMPACT_ATOMS: atom_id res chain seq x y z
N MET A 1 -3.85 104.48 -6.08
CA MET A 1 -3.88 105.38 -4.91
C MET A 1 -5.35 105.64 -4.53
N PRO A 2 -5.67 105.75 -3.23
CA PRO A 2 -6.82 105.08 -2.55
C PRO A 2 -7.97 106.08 -2.22
N PRO A 3 -8.97 105.85 -1.31
CA PRO A 3 -9.79 104.70 -0.83
C PRO A 3 -11.33 105.09 -0.79
N PRO A 4 -12.22 104.78 0.21
CA PRO A 4 -12.69 103.52 0.85
C PRO A 4 -14.25 103.31 0.96
N LEU A 5 -14.63 102.06 1.28
CA LEU A 5 -15.62 101.51 2.26
C LEU A 5 -17.11 101.96 2.43
N SER A 6 -17.89 100.90 2.73
CA SER A 6 -19.22 100.78 3.39
C SER A 6 -20.42 100.74 2.43
N SER A 7 -21.48 99.93 2.59
CA SER A 7 -22.01 99.15 3.72
C SER A 7 -22.99 98.05 3.21
N ASN A 8 -23.09 96.94 3.97
CA ASN A 8 -24.11 95.87 3.88
C ASN A 8 -25.55 96.42 4.17
N PRO A 9 -26.71 95.72 3.94
CA PRO A 9 -26.91 94.27 4.11
C PRO A 9 -27.96 93.54 3.20
N SER A 10 -28.02 92.22 3.41
CA SER A 10 -29.17 91.30 3.26
C SER A 10 -29.36 90.60 1.89
N ARG A 11 -29.13 89.28 1.85
CA ARG A 11 -30.17 88.24 2.00
C ARG A 11 -29.56 86.85 1.80
N ARG A 12 -30.17 85.90 2.50
CA ARG A 12 -29.94 84.45 2.55
C ARG A 12 -29.70 83.85 1.16
N HIS A 13 -28.78 82.88 1.05
CA HIS A 13 -29.06 81.51 0.60
C HIS A 13 -27.77 80.67 0.68
N SER A 14 -27.82 79.63 1.51
CA SER A 14 -26.83 78.56 1.63
C SER A 14 -27.06 77.51 0.53
N LEU A 15 -26.06 77.23 -0.30
CA LEU A 15 -26.04 76.06 -1.18
C LEU A 15 -24.69 75.36 -1.06
N PHE A 16 -24.70 74.25 -0.32
CA PHE A 16 -23.68 73.21 -0.35
C PHE A 16 -23.82 72.44 -1.67
N THR A 17 -22.77 72.41 -2.47
CA THR A 17 -22.69 71.61 -3.70
C THR A 17 -22.26 70.18 -3.33
N ALA A 18 -23.20 69.24 -3.37
CA ALA A 18 -22.92 67.81 -3.37
C ALA A 18 -22.89 67.30 -4.82
N ILE A 19 -21.76 66.74 -5.24
CA ILE A 19 -21.61 66.07 -6.53
C ILE A 19 -22.22 64.67 -6.39
N VAL A 20 -23.37 64.46 -7.03
CA VAL A 20 -24.02 63.16 -7.20
C VAL A 20 -23.46 62.53 -8.47
N ILE A 21 -22.74 61.42 -8.35
CA ILE A 21 -22.42 60.54 -9.48
C ILE A 21 -23.55 59.51 -9.57
N SER A 22 -24.45 59.72 -10.52
CA SER A 22 -25.47 58.75 -10.92
C SER A 22 -24.83 57.63 -11.73
N LEU A 23 -24.74 56.43 -11.15
CA LEU A 23 -24.42 55.21 -11.89
C LEU A 23 -25.74 54.49 -12.19
N LEU A 24 -26.14 54.53 -13.47
CA LEU A 24 -27.21 53.70 -14.02
C LEU A 24 -26.84 52.23 -13.82
N VAL A 25 -27.57 51.54 -12.94
CA VAL A 25 -27.56 50.08 -12.85
C VAL A 25 -28.50 49.56 -13.93
N THR A 26 -27.97 49.33 -15.13
CA THR A 26 -28.63 48.46 -16.10
C THR A 26 -28.46 47.02 -15.62
N GLY A 27 -29.56 46.44 -15.14
CA GLY A 27 -29.64 45.05 -14.71
C GLY A 27 -29.41 44.10 -15.89
N TYR A 28 -28.18 43.62 -16.02
CA TYR A 28 -27.90 42.33 -16.62
C TYR A 28 -27.74 41.33 -15.47
N PRO A 29 -28.47 40.21 -15.45
CA PRO A 29 -28.11 39.12 -14.57
C PRO A 29 -26.72 38.66 -15.01
N LEU A 30 -25.70 39.01 -14.22
CA LEU A 30 -24.42 38.31 -14.24
C LEU A 30 -24.73 36.88 -13.82
N THR A 31 -25.12 36.06 -14.78
CA THR A 31 -24.96 34.62 -14.70
C THR A 31 -23.46 34.40 -14.63
N LEU A 32 -22.92 34.41 -13.41
CA LEU A 32 -21.69 33.69 -13.12
C LEU A 32 -21.96 32.26 -13.58
N GLN A 33 -21.57 31.96 -14.82
CA GLN A 33 -21.41 30.57 -15.24
C GLN A 33 -20.58 29.94 -14.15
N ALA A 34 -21.15 28.93 -13.49
CA ALA A 34 -20.45 28.13 -12.53
C ALA A 34 -19.12 27.78 -13.17
N GLN A 35 -18.01 28.22 -12.56
CA GLN A 35 -16.71 27.67 -12.90
C GLN A 35 -16.91 26.15 -12.89
N PRO A 36 -16.49 25.43 -13.97
CA PRO A 36 -16.58 23.98 -13.97
C PRO A 36 -15.97 23.52 -12.65
N ALA A 37 -16.74 22.74 -11.90
CA ALA A 37 -16.40 22.34 -10.54
C ALA A 37 -14.89 22.09 -10.48
N THR A 38 -14.19 22.78 -9.57
CA THR A 38 -12.78 22.50 -9.30
C THR A 38 -12.66 20.99 -9.33
N PRO A 39 -11.75 20.43 -10.15
CA PRO A 39 -11.60 18.99 -10.25
C PRO A 39 -11.68 18.44 -8.84
N SER A 40 -12.64 17.55 -8.56
CA SER A 40 -12.68 16.81 -7.29
C SER A 40 -11.25 16.40 -7.08
N PRO A 41 -10.52 16.97 -6.08
CA PRO A 41 -9.07 16.89 -6.06
C PRO A 41 -8.76 15.44 -6.25
N ALA A 42 -8.18 15.16 -7.43
CA ALA A 42 -8.19 13.85 -8.04
C ALA A 42 -7.93 12.89 -6.92
N VAL A 43 -8.88 11.95 -6.66
CA VAL A 43 -8.78 10.91 -5.62
C VAL A 43 -7.31 10.73 -5.38
N LEU A 44 -6.79 11.29 -4.25
CA LEU A 44 -5.36 11.29 -3.94
C LEU A 44 -4.91 9.90 -4.39
N PRO A 45 -4.05 9.77 -5.42
CA PRO A 45 -3.83 8.48 -6.08
C PRO A 45 -3.63 7.52 -4.94
N ALA A 46 -4.57 6.58 -4.79
CA ALA A 46 -4.86 5.95 -3.50
C ALA A 46 -3.52 5.74 -2.83
N PRO A 47 -3.22 6.48 -1.72
CA PRO A 47 -1.85 6.63 -1.21
C PRO A 47 -1.27 5.25 -1.28
N VAL A 48 -0.22 5.06 -2.12
CA VAL A 48 0.37 3.77 -2.53
C VAL A 48 -0.19 2.73 -1.60
N ARG A 49 -1.29 2.03 -1.96
CA ARG A 49 -2.10 1.24 -0.99
C ARG A 49 -1.09 0.71 0.00
N PRO A 50 -1.01 1.20 1.25
CA PRO A 50 0.17 0.93 2.09
C PRO A 50 0.18 -0.55 2.19
N LEU A 51 1.13 -1.20 1.47
CA LEU A 51 0.87 -2.45 0.77
C LEU A 51 -0.12 -3.20 1.61
N GLU A 52 -1.39 -3.26 1.17
CA GLU A 52 -2.23 -4.30 1.74
C GLU A 52 -1.31 -5.50 1.67
N PRO A 53 -0.99 -6.14 2.80
CA PRO A 53 -0.34 -7.42 2.71
C PRO A 53 -1.40 -8.29 2.04
N ASP A 54 -1.44 -8.24 0.71
CA ASP A 54 -1.21 -9.41 -0.11
C ASP A 54 0.14 -9.93 0.37
N THR A 55 0.16 -10.46 1.60
CA THR A 55 0.80 -11.72 1.83
C THR A 55 0.12 -12.60 0.79
N PRO A 56 0.78 -13.00 -0.30
CA PRO A 56 0.80 -14.42 -0.49
C PRO A 56 1.25 -14.92 0.88
N THR A 57 0.32 -15.51 1.63
CA THR A 57 0.70 -16.71 2.34
C THR A 57 1.24 -17.60 1.25
N LEU A 58 2.52 -17.38 0.87
CA LEU A 58 3.36 -18.52 0.65
C LEU A 58 3.05 -19.36 1.88
N PRO A 59 2.53 -20.58 1.72
CA PRO A 59 2.53 -21.49 2.84
C PRO A 59 3.92 -21.33 3.46
N PRO A 60 4.04 -21.15 4.79
CA PRO A 60 5.36 -21.22 5.41
C PRO A 60 6.03 -22.40 4.72
N PRO A 61 7.19 -22.19 4.06
CA PRO A 61 7.83 -23.26 3.31
C PRO A 61 7.73 -24.46 4.23
N PRO A 62 7.08 -25.58 3.82
CA PRO A 62 6.88 -26.73 4.69
C PRO A 62 8.13 -26.81 5.54
N ARG A 63 7.99 -26.58 6.86
CA ARG A 63 9.19 -26.67 7.69
C ARG A 63 9.75 -28.02 7.31
N PRO A 64 11.01 -28.11 6.88
CA PRO A 64 11.59 -29.39 6.56
C PRO A 64 11.31 -30.23 7.79
N THR A 65 10.31 -31.10 7.69
CA THR A 65 10.28 -32.23 8.56
C THR A 65 11.41 -33.01 7.95
N PRO A 66 12.57 -33.11 8.63
CA PRO A 66 13.71 -33.79 8.06
C PRO A 66 13.18 -35.06 7.43
N ALA A 67 13.49 -35.23 6.15
CA ALA A 67 13.19 -36.42 5.36
C ALA A 67 14.02 -37.63 5.87
N ILE A 68 14.14 -37.74 7.19
CA ILE A 68 14.64 -38.88 7.90
C ILE A 68 13.38 -39.45 8.55
N THR A 69 12.74 -40.39 7.86
CA THR A 69 11.70 -41.23 8.45
C THR A 69 12.29 -41.92 9.67
N HIS A 70 11.89 -41.42 10.83
CA HIS A 70 11.11 -42.13 11.83
C HIS A 70 10.84 -41.09 12.90
N ARG A 71 9.59 -40.69 13.09
CA ARG A 71 9.15 -40.44 14.46
C ARG A 71 9.02 -41.85 15.02
N PRO A 72 9.91 -42.32 15.91
CA PRO A 72 9.63 -43.58 16.59
C PRO A 72 8.28 -43.41 17.28
N PRO A 73 7.42 -44.44 17.33
CA PRO A 73 6.31 -44.42 18.29
C PRO A 73 6.91 -44.09 19.65
N THR A 74 6.22 -43.25 20.42
CA THR A 74 6.62 -42.79 21.75
C THR A 74 7.22 -43.95 22.54
N GLN A 75 8.55 -44.08 22.53
CA GLN A 75 9.22 -45.07 23.35
C GLN A 75 9.12 -44.56 24.78
N PRO A 76 8.76 -45.41 25.75
CA PRO A 76 8.75 -45.01 27.14
C PRO A 76 10.11 -44.39 27.48
N ALA A 77 10.08 -43.22 28.12
CA ALA A 77 11.27 -42.46 28.46
C ALA A 77 12.26 -43.34 29.23
N GLN A 78 13.30 -43.79 28.54
CA GLN A 78 14.49 -44.31 29.20
C GLN A 78 15.14 -43.13 29.94
N PRO A 79 15.70 -43.36 31.15
CA PRO A 79 16.34 -42.31 31.91
C PRO A 79 17.39 -41.59 31.05
N PRO A 80 17.54 -40.26 31.19
CA PRO A 80 18.50 -39.52 30.38
C PRO A 80 19.90 -40.04 30.68
N VAL A 81 20.52 -40.67 29.69
CA VAL A 81 21.94 -40.99 29.74
C VAL A 81 22.67 -39.66 29.61
N GLU A 82 23.34 -39.20 30.67
CA GLU A 82 24.20 -38.04 30.61
C GLU A 82 25.47 -38.42 29.83
N LEU A 83 25.50 -38.06 28.54
CA LEU A 83 26.69 -38.17 27.70
C LEU A 83 27.49 -36.87 27.78
N THR A 84 28.79 -36.96 28.05
CA THR A 84 29.68 -35.80 28.06
C THR A 84 30.27 -35.53 26.68
N ASP A 85 30.73 -34.30 26.44
CA ASP A 85 31.45 -33.94 25.21
C ASP A 85 32.71 -34.80 25.02
N GLN A 86 33.34 -35.28 26.10
CA GLN A 86 34.48 -36.18 26.04
C GLN A 86 34.06 -37.58 25.56
N ASP A 87 32.92 -38.11 26.00
CA ASP A 87 32.43 -39.41 25.54
C ASP A 87 32.15 -39.40 24.03
N LEU A 88 31.58 -38.30 23.54
CA LEU A 88 31.34 -38.10 22.11
C LEU A 88 32.67 -37.94 21.34
N ALA A 89 33.60 -37.12 21.82
CA ALA A 89 34.88 -36.88 21.15
C ALA A 89 35.74 -38.15 20.99
N HIS A 90 35.51 -39.21 21.77
CA HIS A 90 36.22 -40.49 21.67
C HIS A 90 35.45 -41.58 20.90
N ASP A 91 34.17 -41.38 20.59
CA ASP A 91 33.35 -42.34 19.82
C ASP A 91 32.68 -41.63 18.62
N LEU A 92 33.29 -41.82 17.44
CA LEU A 92 32.79 -41.27 16.18
C LEU A 92 31.37 -41.78 15.85
N ARG A 93 31.11 -43.08 16.02
CA ARG A 93 29.81 -43.68 15.66
C ARG A 93 28.70 -43.21 16.58
N LEU A 94 29.00 -42.99 17.85
CA LEU A 94 28.07 -42.38 18.79
C LEU A 94 27.81 -40.92 18.41
N THR A 95 28.87 -40.16 18.10
CA THR A 95 28.76 -38.76 17.68
C THR A 95 27.89 -38.59 16.44
N GLU A 96 28.09 -39.42 15.41
CA GLU A 96 27.29 -39.37 14.17
C GLU A 96 25.82 -39.73 14.41
N ARG A 97 25.54 -40.68 15.33
CA ARG A 97 24.16 -40.99 15.75
C ARG A 97 23.51 -39.80 16.45
N ILE A 98 24.24 -39.13 17.35
CA ILE A 98 23.77 -37.92 18.02
C ILE A 98 23.54 -36.78 17.03
N LEU A 99 24.43 -36.57 16.05
CA LEU A 99 24.24 -35.57 14.99
C LEU A 99 22.98 -35.86 14.16
N ASN A 100 22.80 -37.10 13.72
CA ASN A 100 21.61 -37.49 12.95
C ASN A 100 20.32 -37.32 13.77
N GLN A 101 20.32 -37.72 15.05
CA GLN A 101 19.18 -37.55 15.94
C GLN A 101 18.90 -36.07 16.25
N ALA A 102 19.94 -35.26 16.45
CA ALA A 102 19.79 -33.83 16.70
C ALA A 102 19.30 -33.09 15.44
N MET A 103 19.73 -33.49 14.24
CA MET A 103 19.18 -33.01 12.97
C MET A 103 17.68 -33.36 12.84
N LEU A 104 17.32 -34.59 13.18
CA LEU A 104 15.93 -35.08 13.22
C LEU A 104 15.04 -34.28 14.17
N GLN A 105 15.56 -33.92 15.33
CA GLN A 105 14.84 -33.23 16.40
C GLN A 105 14.94 -31.70 16.31
N GLU A 106 15.66 -31.17 15.31
CA GLU A 106 16.03 -29.76 15.24
C GLU A 106 16.68 -29.24 16.53
N ASP A 107 17.48 -30.07 17.20
CA ASP A 107 18.24 -29.68 18.38
C ASP A 107 19.50 -28.91 17.99
N TRP A 108 19.28 -27.64 17.62
CA TRP A 108 20.33 -26.71 17.20
C TRP A 108 21.41 -26.49 18.26
N SER A 109 21.07 -26.69 19.54
CA SER A 109 22.01 -26.53 20.65
C SER A 109 23.02 -27.66 20.68
N THR A 110 22.55 -28.90 20.55
CA THR A 110 23.39 -30.10 20.44
C THR A 110 24.19 -30.09 19.16
N LEU A 111 23.58 -29.76 18.01
CA LEU A 111 24.29 -29.65 16.74
C LEU A 111 25.46 -28.66 16.83
N ARG A 112 25.23 -27.46 17.38
CA ARG A 112 26.31 -26.47 17.59
C ARG A 112 27.41 -26.99 18.50
N ARG A 113 27.04 -27.66 19.59
CA ARG A 113 28.00 -28.15 20.56
C ARG A 113 28.90 -29.20 19.93
N VAL A 114 28.29 -30.22 19.31
CA VAL A 114 29.00 -31.35 18.69
C VAL A 114 29.85 -30.90 17.50
N MET A 115 29.37 -29.95 16.69
CA MET A 115 30.10 -29.42 15.54
C MET A 115 31.37 -28.62 15.89
N ARG A 116 31.65 -28.34 17.18
CA ARG A 116 32.92 -27.72 17.60
C ARG A 116 34.11 -28.66 17.49
N PHE A 117 33.89 -29.97 17.69
CA PHE A 117 34.95 -30.98 17.68
C PHE A 117 34.76 -32.02 16.59
N TYR A 118 33.53 -32.33 16.17
CA TYR A 118 33.27 -33.33 15.12
C TYR A 118 34.10 -33.13 13.85
N PRO A 119 34.22 -31.92 13.25
CA PRO A 119 35.03 -31.72 12.04
C PRO A 119 36.51 -32.11 12.15
N TRP A 120 37.02 -32.23 13.37
CA TRP A 120 38.42 -32.51 13.68
C TRP A 120 38.66 -33.96 14.14
N MET A 121 37.60 -34.76 14.28
CA MET A 121 37.73 -36.18 14.64
C MET A 121 38.34 -36.97 13.47
N ALA A 122 39.10 -38.01 13.79
CA ALA A 122 39.66 -38.90 12.76
C ALA A 122 38.55 -39.77 12.14
N GLY A 123 38.48 -39.83 10.81
CA GLY A 123 37.53 -40.68 10.08
C GLY A 123 36.13 -40.10 9.83
N VAL A 124 35.94 -38.79 10.06
CA VAL A 124 34.68 -38.06 9.85
C VAL A 124 34.11 -38.24 8.45
N ASP A 125 32.79 -38.45 8.38
CA ASP A 125 32.04 -38.33 7.13
C ASP A 125 31.95 -36.86 6.68
N PRO A 126 32.63 -36.46 5.57
CA PRO A 126 32.59 -35.10 5.08
C PRO A 126 31.20 -34.67 4.61
N ILE A 127 30.35 -35.61 4.17
CA ILE A 127 28.98 -35.31 3.71
C ILE A 127 28.13 -34.92 4.91
N LEU A 128 28.12 -35.74 5.98
CA LEU A 128 27.39 -35.44 7.20
C LEU A 128 27.87 -34.12 7.83
N ARG A 129 29.19 -33.90 7.88
CA ARG A 129 29.78 -32.63 8.36
C ARG A 129 29.22 -31.42 7.62
N ASP A 130 29.26 -31.44 6.29
CA ASP A 130 28.86 -30.29 5.47
C ASP A 130 27.32 -30.13 5.46
N TYR A 131 26.58 -31.23 5.49
CA TYR A 131 25.12 -31.23 5.63
C TYR A 131 24.69 -30.55 6.94
N VAL A 132 25.25 -30.96 8.09
CA VAL A 132 24.96 -30.35 9.39
C VAL A 132 25.43 -28.89 9.43
N HIS A 133 26.60 -28.58 8.87
CA HIS A 133 27.11 -27.21 8.82
C HIS A 133 26.17 -26.28 8.05
N GLY A 134 25.67 -26.70 6.89
CA GLY A 134 24.74 -25.91 6.10
C GLY A 134 23.36 -25.76 6.79
N ALA A 135 22.89 -26.78 7.50
CA ALA A 135 21.68 -26.68 8.30
C ALA A 135 21.81 -25.62 9.43
N LEU A 136 22.97 -25.59 10.11
CA LEU A 136 23.29 -24.55 11.09
C LEU A 136 23.34 -23.15 10.46
N LEU A 137 23.95 -23.02 9.28
CA LEU A 137 23.98 -21.75 8.53
C LEU A 137 22.57 -21.27 8.18
N ARG A 138 21.69 -22.16 7.71
CA ARG A 138 20.29 -21.84 7.42
C ARG A 138 19.55 -21.37 8.67
N HIS A 139 19.70 -22.11 9.78
CA HIS A 139 19.08 -21.76 11.06
C HIS A 139 19.57 -20.39 11.59
N ASP A 140 20.83 -20.05 11.34
CA ASP A 140 21.42 -18.74 11.68
C ASP A 140 20.99 -17.60 10.74
N GLY A 141 20.14 -17.88 9.73
CA GLY A 141 19.72 -16.91 8.72
C GLY A 141 20.78 -16.61 7.67
N ARG A 142 21.90 -17.34 7.65
CA ARG A 142 22.98 -17.25 6.65
C ARG A 142 22.63 -18.07 5.41
N LEU A 143 21.44 -17.80 4.88
CA LEU A 143 20.79 -18.63 3.86
C LEU A 143 21.59 -18.72 2.55
N ALA A 144 22.21 -17.61 2.13
CA ALA A 144 23.05 -17.60 0.93
C ALA A 144 24.26 -18.55 1.04
N GLU A 145 24.87 -18.64 2.22
CA GLU A 145 26.02 -19.52 2.48
C GLU A 145 25.58 -20.98 2.57
N ALA A 146 24.46 -21.24 3.23
CA ALA A 146 23.84 -22.57 3.27
C ALA A 146 23.51 -23.07 1.86
N ILE A 147 22.88 -22.24 1.02
CA ILE A 147 22.57 -22.56 -0.38
C ILE A 147 23.85 -22.85 -1.16
N ALA A 148 24.91 -22.04 -1.00
CA ALA A 148 26.16 -22.25 -1.69
C ALA A 148 26.81 -23.60 -1.30
N LEU A 149 26.77 -23.98 -0.03
CA LEU A 149 27.29 -25.26 0.46
C LEU A 149 26.47 -26.44 -0.07
N TYR A 150 25.14 -26.38 0.03
CA TYR A 150 24.26 -27.44 -0.46
C TYR A 150 24.32 -27.60 -1.98
N ARG A 151 24.48 -26.51 -2.75
CA ARG A 151 24.74 -26.60 -4.21
C ARG A 151 25.99 -27.42 -4.51
N ARG A 152 27.07 -27.25 -3.73
CA ARG A 152 28.29 -28.05 -3.89
C ARG A 152 28.05 -29.50 -3.54
N LEU A 153 27.36 -29.78 -2.44
CA LEU A 153 27.00 -31.16 -2.04
C LEU A 153 26.17 -31.86 -3.12
N VAL A 154 25.14 -31.21 -3.66
CA VAL A 154 24.30 -31.77 -4.73
C VAL A 154 25.09 -31.99 -6.02
N ALA A 155 26.06 -31.12 -6.34
CA ALA A 155 26.91 -31.27 -7.52
C ALA A 155 27.88 -32.47 -7.38
N GLN A 156 28.41 -32.71 -6.17
CA GLN A 156 29.33 -33.82 -5.89
C GLN A 156 28.61 -35.16 -5.70
N HIS A 157 27.42 -35.11 -5.09
CA HIS A 157 26.63 -36.29 -4.71
C HIS A 157 25.17 -36.12 -5.19
N PRO A 158 24.93 -36.20 -6.51
CA PRO A 158 23.62 -35.94 -7.10
C PRO A 158 22.56 -37.00 -6.75
N ASP A 159 22.98 -38.16 -6.23
CA ASP A 159 22.16 -39.27 -5.76
C ASP A 159 21.52 -39.02 -4.38
N LEU A 160 22.04 -38.06 -3.59
CA LEU A 160 21.50 -37.71 -2.28
C LEU A 160 20.24 -36.86 -2.40
N GLY A 161 19.10 -37.52 -2.64
CA GLY A 161 17.81 -36.85 -2.81
C GLY A 161 17.40 -35.94 -1.65
N TYR A 162 17.72 -36.31 -0.40
CA TYR A 162 17.41 -35.49 0.78
C TYR A 162 18.18 -34.16 0.78
N VAL A 163 19.45 -34.15 0.37
CA VAL A 163 20.26 -32.92 0.25
C VAL A 163 19.68 -32.01 -0.83
N ARG A 164 19.29 -32.58 -1.97
CA ARG A 164 18.64 -31.83 -3.07
C ARG A 164 17.30 -31.24 -2.63
N LEU A 165 16.51 -31.96 -1.86
CA LEU A 165 15.26 -31.45 -1.30
C LEU A 165 15.49 -30.27 -0.34
N GLU A 166 16.48 -30.35 0.54
CA GLU A 166 16.84 -29.24 1.43
C GLU A 166 17.35 -28.03 0.65
N LEU A 167 18.16 -28.24 -0.39
CA LEU A 167 18.59 -27.19 -1.32
C LEU A 167 17.37 -26.50 -1.97
N ALA A 168 16.46 -27.28 -2.54
CA ALA A 168 15.24 -26.75 -3.15
C ALA A 168 14.41 -25.93 -2.14
N THR A 169 14.33 -26.38 -0.90
CA THR A 169 13.60 -25.70 0.19
C THR A 169 14.24 -24.36 0.53
N MET A 170 15.56 -24.33 0.73
CA MET A 170 16.29 -23.07 1.00
C MET A 170 16.19 -22.09 -0.18
N LEU A 171 16.19 -22.58 -1.42
CA LEU A 171 15.95 -21.74 -2.59
C LEU A 171 14.54 -21.13 -2.58
N MET A 172 13.52 -21.83 -2.09
CA MET A 172 12.18 -21.23 -1.90
C MET A 172 12.16 -20.17 -0.80
N GLU A 173 12.81 -20.46 0.33
CA GLU A 173 12.97 -19.51 1.44
C GLU A 173 13.60 -18.20 0.96
N ASP A 174 14.65 -18.32 0.14
CA ASP A 174 15.43 -17.22 -0.40
C ASP A 174 14.81 -16.58 -1.64
N ARG A 175 13.59 -16.99 -2.04
CA ARG A 175 12.90 -16.47 -3.22
C ARG A 175 13.67 -16.69 -4.53
N GLN A 176 14.37 -17.81 -4.67
CA GLN A 176 14.98 -18.29 -5.92
C GLN A 176 14.10 -19.40 -6.54
N PHE A 177 12.85 -19.06 -6.89
CA PHE A 177 11.83 -20.04 -7.27
C PHE A 177 12.13 -20.82 -8.55
N ALA A 178 12.78 -20.20 -9.53
CA ALA A 178 13.16 -20.87 -10.78
C ALA A 178 14.20 -21.97 -10.51
N GLN A 179 15.21 -21.69 -9.67
CA GLN A 179 16.19 -22.70 -9.28
C GLN A 179 15.57 -23.78 -8.40
N SER A 180 14.71 -23.42 -7.44
CA SER A 180 14.01 -24.41 -6.64
C SER A 180 13.18 -25.37 -7.51
N ASP A 181 12.46 -24.84 -8.49
CA ASP A 181 11.69 -25.65 -9.45
C ASP A 181 12.59 -26.61 -10.25
N ALA A 182 13.77 -26.15 -10.66
CA ALA A 182 14.76 -26.99 -11.35
C ALA A 182 15.27 -28.13 -10.46
N GLU A 183 15.65 -27.83 -9.21
CA GLU A 183 16.09 -28.85 -8.25
C GLU A 183 14.99 -29.88 -7.94
N LEU A 184 13.74 -29.42 -7.80
CA LEU A 184 12.61 -30.34 -7.60
C LEU A 184 12.28 -31.15 -8.85
N ALA A 185 12.53 -30.63 -10.06
CA ALA A 185 12.32 -31.37 -11.30
C ALA A 185 13.32 -32.52 -11.45
N ASP A 186 14.58 -32.30 -11.07
CA ASP A 186 15.66 -33.29 -11.12
C ASP A 186 15.60 -34.32 -9.98
N LEU A 187 14.79 -34.06 -8.96
CA LEU A 187 14.65 -34.90 -7.77
C LEU A 187 13.89 -36.21 -8.09
N ARG A 188 14.58 -37.35 -7.95
CA ARG A 188 13.99 -38.69 -8.09
C ARG A 188 13.18 -39.05 -6.85
N LEU A 189 11.86 -38.98 -6.94
CA LEU A 189 10.96 -39.25 -5.80
C LEU A 189 11.18 -40.62 -5.16
N GLY A 190 11.54 -41.65 -5.93
CA GLY A 190 11.79 -43.00 -5.42
C GLY A 190 12.99 -43.12 -4.48
N SER A 191 13.90 -42.13 -4.45
CA SER A 191 15.00 -42.08 -3.48
C SER A 191 14.61 -41.40 -2.17
N LEU A 192 13.35 -40.98 -2.04
CA LEU A 192 12.82 -40.30 -0.87
C LEU A 192 11.76 -41.17 -0.19
N GLU A 193 11.63 -40.94 1.10
CA GLU A 193 10.61 -41.55 1.94
C GLU A 193 9.21 -40.98 1.66
N PRO A 194 8.12 -41.72 1.91
CA PRO A 194 6.76 -41.29 1.53
C PRO A 194 6.36 -39.90 2.06
N ALA A 195 6.77 -39.57 3.30
CA ALA A 195 6.51 -38.24 3.87
C ALA A 195 7.22 -37.12 3.11
N ALA A 196 8.47 -37.35 2.70
CA ALA A 196 9.24 -36.38 1.92
C ALA A 196 8.72 -36.25 0.48
N GLN A 197 8.26 -37.34 -0.12
CA GLN A 197 7.56 -37.30 -1.41
C GLN A 197 6.31 -36.43 -1.35
N HIS A 198 5.53 -36.51 -0.26
CA HIS A 198 4.38 -35.64 -0.05
C HIS A 198 4.78 -34.16 0.05
N SER A 199 5.84 -33.84 0.79
CA SER A 199 6.38 -32.47 0.87
C SER A 199 6.80 -31.93 -0.50
N VAL A 200 7.44 -32.74 -1.34
CA VAL A 200 7.79 -32.36 -2.72
C VAL A 200 6.55 -31.97 -3.53
N MET A 201 5.46 -32.73 -3.41
CA MET A 201 4.20 -32.38 -4.09
C MET A 201 3.64 -31.04 -3.60
N LEU A 202 3.68 -30.77 -2.29
CA LEU A 202 3.26 -29.49 -1.73
C LEU A 202 4.13 -28.32 -2.21
N TYR A 203 5.45 -28.50 -2.29
CA TYR A 203 6.37 -27.49 -2.82
C TYR A 203 6.11 -27.18 -4.29
N ARG A 204 5.97 -28.22 -5.12
CA ARG A 204 5.62 -28.06 -6.54
C ARG A 204 4.28 -27.33 -6.71
N GLN A 205 3.29 -27.64 -5.88
CA GLN A 205 2.01 -26.94 -5.87
C GLN A 205 2.19 -25.46 -5.46
N ALA A 206 2.98 -25.17 -4.43
CA ALA A 206 3.26 -23.80 -4.00
C ALA A 206 3.97 -22.97 -5.09
N LEU A 207 4.96 -23.55 -5.78
CA LEU A 207 5.63 -22.93 -6.93
C LEU A 207 4.67 -22.70 -8.10
N ALA A 208 3.80 -23.66 -8.39
CA ALA A 208 2.76 -23.52 -9.40
C ALA A 208 1.78 -22.38 -9.06
N GLN A 209 1.39 -22.25 -7.78
CA GLN A 209 0.52 -21.15 -7.31
C GLN A 209 1.23 -19.79 -7.37
N GLN A 210 2.50 -19.71 -6.99
CA GLN A 210 3.31 -18.48 -7.07
C GLN A 210 3.31 -17.90 -8.50
N ARG A 211 3.27 -18.77 -9.51
CA ARG A 211 3.23 -18.42 -10.93
C ARG A 211 1.87 -17.90 -11.38
N ARG A 212 0.77 -18.13 -10.66
CA ARG A 212 -0.56 -17.76 -11.17
C ARG A 212 -0.78 -16.26 -11.13
N TRP A 213 -1.68 -15.83 -12.00
CA TRP A 213 -2.28 -14.51 -11.90
C TRP A 213 -3.17 -14.49 -10.67
N ASN A 214 -2.98 -13.47 -9.84
CA ASN A 214 -3.87 -13.18 -8.73
C ASN A 214 -4.94 -12.22 -9.23
N PHE A 215 -6.20 -12.64 -9.16
CA PHE A 215 -7.33 -11.78 -9.50
C PHE A 215 -8.13 -11.41 -8.25
N ARG A 216 -8.57 -10.17 -8.16
CA ARG A 216 -9.54 -9.72 -7.17
C ARG A 216 -10.63 -8.95 -7.90
N LEU A 217 -11.88 -9.35 -7.72
CA LEU A 217 -13.04 -8.68 -8.26
C LEU A 217 -13.95 -8.27 -7.11
N GLY A 218 -14.56 -7.10 -7.21
CA GLY A 218 -15.48 -6.57 -6.23
C GLY A 218 -16.59 -5.77 -6.90
N ALA A 219 -17.83 -5.96 -6.47
CA ALA A 219 -18.95 -5.13 -6.90
C ALA A 219 -19.96 -4.96 -5.76
N GLY A 220 -20.65 -3.83 -5.74
CA GLY A 220 -21.55 -3.53 -4.64
C GLY A 220 -22.28 -2.20 -4.78
N THR A 221 -22.98 -1.82 -3.72
CA THR A 221 -23.66 -0.53 -3.64
C THR A 221 -22.88 0.42 -2.73
N ALA A 222 -22.83 1.69 -3.10
CA ALA A 222 -22.25 2.74 -2.28
C ALA A 222 -23.20 3.94 -2.18
N TYR A 223 -23.30 4.52 -1.00
CA TYR A 223 -23.93 5.81 -0.76
C TYR A 223 -22.86 6.83 -0.41
N SER A 224 -22.91 8.00 -1.03
CA SER A 224 -22.12 9.15 -0.60
C SER A 224 -23.04 10.34 -0.37
N ASN A 225 -22.81 11.09 0.71
CA ASN A 225 -23.54 12.32 0.99
C ASN A 225 -23.01 13.55 0.23
N ASN A 226 -21.88 13.42 -0.47
CA ASN A 226 -21.20 14.54 -1.15
C ASN A 226 -20.38 14.05 -2.34
N VAL A 227 -21.05 13.61 -3.41
CA VAL A 227 -20.41 13.07 -4.63
C VAL A 227 -19.64 14.13 -5.41
N ASN A 228 -20.07 15.40 -5.31
CA ASN A 228 -19.48 16.53 -6.01
C ASN A 228 -18.37 17.24 -5.21
N SER A 229 -17.98 16.70 -4.04
CA SER A 229 -16.96 17.29 -3.16
C SER A 229 -17.22 18.75 -2.80
N ALA A 230 -18.49 19.16 -2.73
CA ALA A 230 -18.87 20.55 -2.51
C ALA A 230 -18.71 20.97 -1.04
N ASN A 231 -18.50 22.26 -0.85
CA ASN A 231 -18.60 22.90 0.45
C ASN A 231 -20.09 23.00 0.87
N ARG A 232 -20.39 22.66 2.12
CA ARG A 232 -21.76 22.61 2.67
C ARG A 232 -22.36 23.95 3.07
N ASP A 233 -21.55 25.01 3.22
CA ASP A 233 -22.02 26.33 3.62
C ASP A 233 -22.97 26.87 2.54
N PRO A 234 -24.16 27.39 2.83
CA PRO A 234 -25.02 28.01 1.81
C PRO A 234 -24.44 29.32 1.26
N MET A 235 -23.44 29.91 1.93
CA MET A 235 -22.81 31.16 1.54
C MET A 235 -21.38 30.93 1.04
N LEU A 236 -21.00 31.63 -0.02
CA LEU A 236 -19.62 31.82 -0.45
C LEU A 236 -19.14 33.16 0.10
N TYR A 237 -18.05 33.16 0.85
CA TYR A 237 -17.44 34.40 1.34
C TYR A 237 -16.25 34.77 0.48
N LEU A 238 -16.31 35.93 -0.17
CA LEU A 238 -15.18 36.50 -0.93
C LEU A 238 -14.63 37.74 -0.20
N PRO A 239 -13.30 37.85 -0.06
CA PRO A 239 -12.69 39.00 0.57
C PRO A 239 -12.60 40.17 -0.43
N VAL A 240 -13.10 41.34 -0.02
CA VAL A 240 -12.98 42.61 -0.74
C VAL A 240 -12.01 43.50 0.03
N ALA A 241 -11.03 44.07 -0.67
CA ALA A 241 -10.07 44.98 -0.05
C ALA A 241 -10.76 46.30 0.34
N THR A 242 -10.62 46.71 1.60
CA THR A 242 -11.09 48.01 2.09
C THR A 242 -9.97 48.76 2.81
N ARG A 243 -10.17 50.06 3.09
CA ARG A 243 -9.20 50.87 3.86
C ARG A 243 -8.98 50.39 5.29
N GLN A 244 -9.92 49.63 5.85
CA GLN A 244 -9.86 49.09 7.22
C GLN A 244 -9.39 47.63 7.25
N GLY A 245 -9.05 47.04 6.10
CA GLY A 245 -8.70 45.62 5.95
C GLY A 245 -9.66 44.85 5.05
N PRO A 246 -9.49 43.52 4.92
CA PRO A 246 -10.35 42.69 4.08
C PRO A 246 -11.75 42.54 4.71
N LEU A 247 -12.78 42.92 3.95
CA LEU A 247 -14.19 42.68 4.28
C LEU A 247 -14.66 41.41 3.57
N TRP A 248 -15.17 40.42 4.31
CA TRP A 248 -15.71 39.20 3.73
C TRP A 248 -17.18 39.38 3.37
N VAL A 249 -17.47 39.41 2.07
CA VAL A 249 -18.82 39.61 1.55
C VAL A 249 -19.45 38.24 1.25
N PRO A 250 -20.64 37.93 1.79
CA PRO A 250 -21.35 36.68 1.53
C PRO A 250 -22.12 36.73 0.19
N PHE A 251 -22.05 35.64 -0.55
CA PHE A 251 -22.80 35.40 -1.78
C PHE A 251 -23.57 34.08 -1.65
N ALA A 252 -24.88 34.12 -1.82
CA ALA A 252 -25.70 32.90 -1.75
C ALA A 252 -25.33 31.95 -2.89
N LYS A 253 -24.99 30.70 -2.54
CA LYS A 253 -24.76 29.64 -3.54
C LYS A 253 -26.08 29.08 -4.04
N GLY A 254 -26.14 28.81 -5.34
CA GLY A 254 -27.24 28.03 -5.91
C GLY A 254 -27.25 26.59 -5.36
N ARG A 255 -28.42 25.96 -5.39
CA ARG A 255 -28.60 24.57 -4.89
C ARG A 255 -27.64 23.58 -5.55
N ASP A 256 -27.25 23.81 -6.81
CA ASP A 256 -26.30 22.96 -7.53
C ASP A 256 -24.87 22.98 -7.01
N ALA A 257 -24.47 24.03 -6.29
CA ALA A 257 -23.15 24.16 -5.69
C ALA A 257 -23.06 23.62 -4.26
N LEU A 258 -24.14 23.00 -3.76
CA LEU A 258 -24.19 22.34 -2.46
C LEU A 258 -23.90 20.83 -2.59
N PRO A 259 -23.56 20.15 -1.48
CA PRO A 259 -23.33 18.71 -1.47
C PRO A 259 -24.50 17.93 -2.07
N LYS A 260 -24.18 17.04 -3.02
CA LYS A 260 -25.15 16.15 -3.64
C LYS A 260 -24.97 14.75 -3.08
N ALA A 261 -26.04 14.19 -2.54
CA ALA A 261 -26.06 12.82 -2.06
C ALA A 261 -26.55 11.88 -3.17
N ASP A 262 -25.94 10.71 -3.30
CA ASP A 262 -26.42 9.69 -4.23
C ASP A 262 -25.97 8.28 -3.86
N TRP A 263 -26.73 7.31 -4.36
CA TRP A 263 -26.38 5.90 -4.40
C TRP A 263 -25.74 5.55 -5.75
N GLY A 264 -24.77 4.63 -5.75
CA GLY A 264 -24.09 4.18 -6.96
C GLY A 264 -23.70 2.72 -6.92
N LEU A 265 -23.50 2.15 -8.10
CA LEU A 265 -22.85 0.85 -8.28
C LEU A 265 -21.34 1.06 -8.15
N LYS A 266 -20.73 0.52 -7.10
CA LYS A 266 -19.29 0.57 -6.88
C LYS A 266 -18.66 -0.74 -7.33
N TYR A 267 -17.54 -0.66 -8.02
CA TYR A 267 -16.83 -1.84 -8.52
C TYR A 267 -15.32 -1.67 -8.42
N SER A 268 -14.63 -2.80 -8.32
CA SER A 268 -13.17 -2.89 -8.33
C SER A 268 -12.72 -4.19 -8.99
N GLY A 269 -11.57 -4.15 -9.63
CA GLY A 269 -10.92 -5.29 -10.26
C GLY A 269 -9.42 -5.10 -10.21
N SER A 270 -8.68 -6.12 -9.83
CA SER A 270 -7.22 -6.14 -9.94
C SER A 270 -6.74 -7.48 -10.48
N ALA A 271 -5.75 -7.43 -11.34
CA ALA A 271 -5.03 -8.59 -11.85
C ALA A 271 -3.53 -8.33 -11.70
N ASN A 272 -2.80 -9.21 -11.02
CA ASN A 272 -1.36 -9.07 -10.89
C ASN A 272 -0.64 -10.41 -10.97
N VAL A 273 0.58 -10.39 -11.49
CA VAL A 273 1.47 -11.54 -11.54
C VAL A 273 2.90 -11.10 -11.27
N GLU A 274 3.65 -11.99 -10.65
CA GLU A 274 5.07 -11.81 -10.39
C GLU A 274 5.78 -13.11 -10.74
N ARG A 275 6.77 -13.06 -11.63
CA ARG A 275 7.47 -14.26 -12.12
C ARG A 275 8.96 -14.15 -11.88
N ASN A 276 9.51 -15.18 -11.25
CA ASN A 276 10.95 -15.32 -11.10
C ASN A 276 11.58 -15.62 -12.46
N LEU A 277 12.54 -14.78 -12.87
CA LEU A 277 13.34 -14.97 -14.07
C LEU A 277 14.55 -15.85 -13.80
N GLY A 278 15.02 -15.85 -12.55
CA GLY A 278 16.21 -16.56 -12.10
C GLY A 278 16.86 -15.82 -10.94
N GLY A 279 17.37 -16.57 -9.97
CA GLY A 279 17.96 -16.01 -8.76
C GLY A 279 16.93 -15.16 -8.04
N HIS A 280 17.34 -13.98 -7.60
CA HIS A 280 16.47 -13.02 -6.91
C HIS A 280 15.72 -12.09 -7.86
N HIS A 281 15.76 -12.31 -9.18
CA HIS A 281 15.23 -11.40 -10.20
C HIS A 281 13.82 -11.78 -10.66
N TYR A 282 12.95 -10.79 -10.76
CA TYR A 282 11.54 -10.96 -11.10
C TYR A 282 11.07 -9.88 -12.07
N TYR A 283 10.09 -10.23 -12.89
CA TYR A 283 9.20 -9.22 -13.47
C TYR A 283 7.85 -9.22 -12.74
N THR A 284 7.24 -8.05 -12.67
CA THR A 284 5.89 -7.86 -12.14
C THR A 284 5.02 -7.15 -13.17
N LEU A 285 3.77 -7.60 -13.30
CA LEU A 285 2.74 -6.97 -14.12
C LEU A 285 1.48 -6.82 -13.27
N GLY A 286 0.77 -5.71 -13.44
CA GLY A 286 -0.45 -5.42 -12.72
C GLY A 286 -1.40 -4.53 -13.51
N ALA A 287 -2.68 -4.75 -13.33
CA ALA A 287 -3.75 -3.90 -13.81
C ALA A 287 -4.80 -3.73 -12.72
N ASP A 288 -5.24 -2.49 -12.46
CA ASP A 288 -6.30 -2.16 -11.51
C ASP A 288 -7.37 -1.34 -12.21
N ILE A 289 -8.63 -1.68 -12.00
CA ILE A 289 -9.80 -0.90 -12.40
C ILE A 289 -10.69 -0.67 -11.19
N ASP A 290 -11.16 0.54 -10.98
CA ASP A 290 -12.14 0.87 -9.95
C ASP A 290 -13.05 2.01 -10.38
N GLY A 291 -14.18 2.15 -9.72
CA GLY A 291 -15.09 3.25 -9.97
C GLY A 291 -16.43 3.14 -9.26
N THR A 292 -17.19 4.23 -9.34
CA THR A 292 -18.56 4.31 -8.84
C THR A 292 -19.46 4.91 -9.92
N ALA A 293 -20.50 4.18 -10.31
CA ALA A 293 -21.53 4.65 -11.23
C ALA A 293 -22.76 5.11 -10.44
N TYR A 294 -22.91 6.42 -10.26
CA TYR A 294 -24.00 7.05 -9.51
C TYR A 294 -25.32 7.03 -10.30
N ARG A 295 -26.45 6.86 -9.59
CA ARG A 295 -27.76 6.67 -10.23
C ARG A 295 -28.34 7.96 -10.79
N VAL A 296 -28.32 9.02 -9.97
CA VAL A 296 -28.88 10.35 -10.25
C VAL A 296 -27.79 11.31 -10.71
N GLN A 297 -26.70 11.40 -9.96
CA GLN A 297 -25.58 12.31 -10.15
C GLN A 297 -24.54 11.74 -11.12
N ARG A 298 -24.99 11.38 -12.32
CA ARG A 298 -24.20 10.61 -13.29
C ARG A 298 -22.91 11.30 -13.74
N ASP A 299 -22.91 12.63 -13.80
CA ASP A 299 -21.72 13.41 -14.17
C ASP A 299 -20.55 13.27 -13.17
N TYR A 300 -20.84 12.83 -11.95
CA TYR A 300 -19.83 12.57 -10.91
C TYR A 300 -19.43 11.10 -10.83
N SER A 301 -19.97 10.25 -11.70
CA SER A 301 -19.54 8.84 -11.78
C SER A 301 -18.09 8.79 -12.19
N ASP A 302 -17.28 7.99 -11.51
CA ASP A 302 -15.86 7.87 -11.79
C ASP A 302 -15.48 6.45 -12.22
N ARG A 303 -14.43 6.38 -13.04
CA ARG A 303 -13.76 5.15 -13.44
C ARG A 303 -12.28 5.44 -13.53
N SER A 304 -11.45 4.56 -12.98
CA SER A 304 -10.00 4.63 -13.12
C SER A 304 -9.45 3.28 -13.60
N LEU A 305 -8.43 3.32 -14.46
CA LEU A 305 -7.65 2.16 -14.90
C LEU A 305 -6.18 2.50 -14.70
N THR A 306 -5.44 1.64 -14.02
CA THR A 306 -3.99 1.75 -13.84
C THR A 306 -3.31 0.49 -14.32
N LEU A 307 -2.28 0.64 -15.14
CA LEU A 307 -1.41 -0.43 -15.60
C LEU A 307 -0.02 -0.20 -15.02
N ARG A 308 0.59 -1.25 -14.47
CA ARG A 308 1.92 -1.22 -13.85
C ARG A 308 2.72 -2.43 -14.32
N GLY A 309 4.00 -2.23 -14.61
CA GLY A 309 4.84 -3.34 -15.04
C GLY A 309 6.31 -2.98 -14.97
N GLY A 310 7.12 -3.85 -14.38
CA GLY A 310 8.54 -3.57 -14.22
C GLY A 310 9.33 -4.68 -13.55
N TYR A 311 10.47 -4.30 -13.00
CA TYR A 311 11.45 -5.19 -12.42
C TYR A 311 11.32 -5.23 -10.89
N LYS A 312 11.53 -6.41 -10.32
CA LYS A 312 11.63 -6.61 -8.88
C LYS A 312 12.82 -7.51 -8.55
N TRP A 313 13.54 -7.15 -7.51
CA TRP A 313 14.52 -7.99 -6.85
C TRP A 313 13.99 -8.37 -5.47
N GLN A 314 14.12 -9.62 -5.03
CA GLN A 314 13.76 -10.00 -3.66
C GLN A 314 14.51 -11.24 -3.17
N ASP A 315 14.79 -11.25 -1.87
CA ASP A 315 15.30 -12.38 -1.10
C ASP A 315 14.33 -12.70 0.08
N ALA A 316 14.77 -13.54 1.01
CA ALA A 316 13.99 -13.90 2.20
C ALA A 316 13.53 -12.70 3.06
N THR A 317 14.32 -11.63 3.11
CA THR A 317 14.16 -10.51 4.06
C THR A 317 13.98 -9.15 3.39
N ARG A 318 14.37 -8.97 2.13
CA ARG A 318 14.44 -7.68 1.44
C ARG A 318 13.82 -7.78 0.06
N TRP A 319 13.29 -6.67 -0.41
CA TRP A 319 12.89 -6.53 -1.80
C TRP A 319 13.04 -5.10 -2.28
N PHE A 320 13.20 -4.98 -3.59
CA PHE A 320 13.25 -3.72 -4.30
C PHE A 320 12.42 -3.86 -5.58
N ALA A 321 11.63 -2.85 -5.92
CA ALA A 321 10.88 -2.84 -7.17
C ALA A 321 10.99 -1.49 -7.88
N ALA A 322 11.07 -1.54 -9.20
CA ALA A 322 11.01 -0.38 -10.08
C ALA A 322 9.96 -0.63 -11.16
N THR A 323 8.85 0.08 -11.07
CA THR A 323 7.66 -0.17 -11.89
C THR A 323 7.20 1.10 -12.61
N PRO A 324 7.47 1.20 -13.92
CA PRO A 324 6.71 2.08 -14.79
C PRO A 324 5.21 1.83 -14.65
N GLN A 325 4.44 2.91 -14.67
CA GLN A 325 2.99 2.83 -14.61
C GLN A 325 2.33 3.89 -15.49
N ALA A 326 1.15 3.56 -16.00
CA ALA A 326 0.30 4.47 -16.75
C ALA A 326 -1.15 4.31 -16.28
N GLY A 327 -1.88 5.41 -16.24
CA GLY A 327 -3.26 5.42 -15.77
C GLY A 327 -4.16 6.31 -16.60
N ARG A 328 -5.44 5.97 -16.62
CA ARG A 328 -6.50 6.73 -17.26
C ARG A 328 -7.70 6.82 -16.32
N SER A 329 -8.28 8.00 -16.23
CA SER A 329 -9.50 8.24 -15.46
C SER A 329 -10.58 8.85 -16.34
N TRP A 330 -11.82 8.49 -16.03
CA TRP A 330 -13.03 9.00 -16.66
C TRP A 330 -13.96 9.55 -15.58
N MET A 331 -14.70 10.59 -15.94
CA MET A 331 -15.70 11.23 -15.09
C MET A 331 -16.97 11.45 -15.89
N GLY A 332 -18.10 10.99 -15.38
CA GLY A 332 -19.31 10.78 -16.15
C GLY A 332 -19.04 9.90 -17.38
N SER A 333 -19.41 10.39 -18.56
CA SER A 333 -19.15 9.74 -19.85
C SER A 333 -17.86 10.21 -20.54
N ARG A 334 -17.07 11.09 -19.90
CA ARG A 334 -15.94 11.78 -20.53
C ARG A 334 -14.59 11.25 -20.04
N ARG A 335 -13.61 11.29 -20.94
CA ARG A 335 -12.20 11.12 -20.58
C ARG A 335 -11.79 12.34 -19.76
N TYR A 336 -11.19 12.11 -18.60
CA TYR A 336 -10.96 13.16 -17.63
C TYR A 336 -9.47 13.46 -17.47
N SER A 337 -8.70 12.47 -17.06
CA SER A 337 -7.26 12.62 -16.87
C SER A 337 -6.48 11.38 -17.31
N HIS A 338 -5.21 11.59 -17.57
CA HIS A 338 -4.26 10.54 -17.88
C HIS A 338 -2.95 10.79 -17.12
N ASN A 339 -2.26 9.71 -16.77
CA ASN A 339 -0.99 9.80 -16.08
C ASN A 339 -0.01 8.73 -16.56
N ARG A 340 1.28 9.02 -16.42
CA ARG A 340 2.37 8.09 -16.65
C ARG A 340 3.51 8.39 -15.70
N GLY A 341 4.24 7.39 -15.27
CA GLY A 341 5.23 7.59 -14.23
C GLY A 341 6.02 6.34 -13.87
N LEU A 342 6.70 6.45 -12.74
CA LEU A 342 7.58 5.43 -12.19
C LEU A 342 7.36 5.35 -10.68
N SER A 343 7.23 4.13 -10.18
CA SER A 343 7.26 3.82 -8.76
C SER A 343 8.55 3.08 -8.43
N LEU A 344 9.22 3.49 -7.35
CA LEU A 344 10.33 2.77 -6.73
C LEU A 344 9.91 2.35 -5.33
N GLU A 345 10.18 1.11 -4.97
CA GLU A 345 9.85 0.53 -3.67
C GLU A 345 11.07 -0.20 -3.11
N TYR A 346 11.31 -0.04 -1.81
CA TYR A 346 12.25 -0.86 -1.05
C TYR A 346 11.55 -1.35 0.21
N GLY A 347 11.69 -2.64 0.51
CA GLY A 347 11.14 -3.22 1.72
C GLY A 347 12.10 -4.15 2.43
N TRP A 348 11.92 -4.25 3.74
CA TRP A 348 12.77 -5.00 4.64
C TRP A 348 11.98 -5.63 5.78
N ARG A 349 12.23 -6.90 6.06
CA ARG A 349 11.69 -7.69 7.16
C ARG A 349 12.84 -8.05 8.12
N PRO A 350 13.19 -7.16 9.07
CA PRO A 350 14.27 -7.43 10.02
C PRO A 350 13.98 -8.62 10.93
N THR A 351 12.69 -8.87 11.21
CA THR A 351 12.21 -10.02 11.99
C THR A 351 10.87 -10.47 11.40
N PRO A 352 10.40 -11.71 11.66
CA PRO A 352 9.14 -12.20 11.11
C PRO A 352 7.90 -11.35 11.48
N GLY A 353 7.96 -10.62 12.60
CA GLY A 353 6.86 -9.76 13.06
C GLY A 353 6.92 -8.32 12.57
N TRP A 354 7.98 -7.90 11.86
CA TRP A 354 8.14 -6.53 11.37
C TRP A 354 8.32 -6.48 9.86
N GLN A 355 7.63 -5.53 9.22
CA GLN A 355 7.84 -5.20 7.82
C GLN A 355 7.96 -3.68 7.68
N LEU A 356 9.08 -3.22 7.12
CA LEU A 356 9.39 -1.82 6.87
C LEU A 356 9.45 -1.58 5.37
N MET A 357 8.91 -0.47 4.90
CA MET A 357 8.80 -0.16 3.49
C MET A 357 9.02 1.32 3.22
N GLY A 358 9.75 1.64 2.17
CA GLY A 358 9.86 2.97 1.59
C GLY A 358 9.41 2.94 0.14
N ALA A 359 8.58 3.89 -0.26
CA ALA A 359 8.11 4.01 -1.64
C ALA A 359 8.22 5.45 -2.12
N TRP A 360 8.65 5.60 -3.37
CA TRP A 360 8.65 6.85 -4.10
C TRP A 360 7.87 6.69 -5.40
N LEU A 361 6.91 7.58 -5.63
CA LEU A 361 6.09 7.60 -6.83
C LEU A 361 6.23 8.95 -7.51
N TRP A 362 6.64 8.94 -8.78
CA TRP A 362 6.56 10.08 -9.67
C TRP A 362 5.52 9.83 -10.76
N LEU A 363 4.62 10.78 -10.99
CA LEU A 363 3.64 10.75 -12.08
C LEU A 363 3.62 12.09 -12.80
N LYS A 364 3.70 12.07 -14.13
CA LYS A 364 3.22 13.18 -14.97
C LYS A 364 1.72 13.00 -15.21
N ARG A 365 0.93 14.04 -14.97
CA ARG A 365 -0.54 14.04 -15.09
C ARG A 365 -0.98 15.14 -16.05
N GLY A 366 -1.93 14.80 -16.91
CA GLY A 366 -2.59 15.74 -17.80
C GLY A 366 -4.10 15.51 -17.81
N TYR A 367 -4.84 16.56 -18.17
CA TYR A 367 -6.29 16.52 -18.34
C TYR A 367 -6.69 16.67 -19.80
N ASP A 368 -7.78 16.02 -20.19
CA ASP A 368 -8.21 16.02 -21.59
C ASP A 368 -9.03 17.26 -21.97
N ASP A 369 -9.69 17.90 -21.00
CA ASP A 369 -10.44 19.14 -21.20
C ASP A 369 -9.56 20.35 -20.88
N ARG A 370 -9.53 21.32 -21.79
CA ARG A 370 -8.75 22.58 -21.65
C ARG A 370 -9.19 23.39 -20.43
N ALA A 371 -10.41 23.23 -19.95
CA ALA A 371 -10.88 23.85 -18.71
C ALA A 371 -10.03 23.44 -17.49
N TYR A 372 -9.32 22.30 -17.56
CA TYR A 372 -8.47 21.80 -16.49
C TYR A 372 -6.97 21.96 -16.77
N ALA A 373 -6.56 22.69 -17.81
CA ALA A 373 -5.14 22.87 -18.16
C ALA A 373 -4.31 23.48 -17.01
N ALA A 374 -4.95 24.26 -16.13
CA ALA A 374 -4.33 24.80 -14.91
C ALA A 374 -3.80 23.71 -13.94
N TYR A 375 -4.33 22.48 -14.02
CA TYR A 375 -3.99 21.34 -13.18
C TYR A 375 -3.01 20.36 -13.83
N ASP A 376 -2.60 20.60 -15.09
CA ASP A 376 -1.58 19.79 -15.74
C ASP A 376 -0.26 19.92 -14.99
N GLY A 377 0.43 18.79 -14.77
CA GLY A 377 1.58 18.83 -13.88
C GLY A 377 2.22 17.49 -13.58
N HIS A 378 2.90 17.45 -12.44
CA HIS A 378 3.53 16.24 -11.94
C HIS A 378 3.32 16.10 -10.43
N LEU A 379 3.18 14.85 -10.02
CA LEU A 379 3.01 14.42 -8.65
C LEU A 379 4.25 13.66 -8.21
N ASN A 380 4.76 14.02 -7.03
CA ASN A 380 5.74 13.23 -6.31
C ASN A 380 5.13 12.80 -4.98
N VAL A 381 5.26 11.53 -4.64
CA VAL A 381 4.88 10.99 -3.33
C VAL A 381 6.07 10.20 -2.79
N LEU A 382 6.48 10.51 -1.57
CA LEU A 382 7.42 9.71 -0.79
C LEU A 382 6.68 9.20 0.45
N SER A 383 6.79 7.92 0.76
CA SER A 383 6.15 7.34 1.95
C SER A 383 7.04 6.31 2.61
N LEU A 384 7.00 6.28 3.94
CA LEU A 384 7.57 5.24 4.78
C LEU A 384 6.44 4.55 5.54
N THR A 385 6.43 3.22 5.53
CA THR A 385 5.41 2.39 6.18
C THR A 385 6.08 1.35 7.06
N ALA A 386 5.58 1.20 8.29
CA ALA A 386 5.96 0.15 9.20
C ALA A 386 4.73 -0.68 9.57
N ILE A 387 4.84 -2.00 9.46
CA ILE A 387 3.80 -2.96 9.80
C ILE A 387 4.34 -3.87 10.92
N ARG A 388 3.55 -4.03 11.97
CA ARG A 388 3.81 -4.94 13.09
C ARG A 388 2.71 -5.99 13.15
N VAL A 389 3.10 -7.26 12.99
CA VAL A 389 2.22 -8.40 13.22
C VAL A 389 2.38 -8.81 14.67
N PHE A 390 1.31 -8.68 15.46
CA PHE A 390 1.29 -9.10 16.87
C PHE A 390 0.85 -10.55 17.00
N SER A 391 -0.07 -10.99 16.15
CA SER A 391 -0.52 -12.37 16.03
C SER A 391 -1.10 -12.60 14.63
N PRO A 392 -1.39 -13.85 14.22
CA PRO A 392 -2.08 -14.12 12.95
C PRO A 392 -3.44 -13.41 12.82
N ALA A 393 -4.02 -12.96 13.95
CA ALA A 393 -5.30 -12.29 14.01
C ALA A 393 -5.21 -10.77 14.28
N LEU A 394 -4.01 -10.22 14.48
CA LEU A 394 -3.84 -8.80 14.81
C LEU A 394 -2.57 -8.23 14.17
N LEU A 395 -2.76 -7.24 13.31
CA LEU A 395 -1.68 -6.39 12.81
C LEU A 395 -2.01 -4.91 13.02
N ALA A 396 -0.97 -4.11 13.20
CA ALA A 396 -1.05 -2.66 13.11
C ALA A 396 -0.05 -2.14 12.09
N TYR A 397 -0.36 -0.99 11.51
CA TYR A 397 0.53 -0.30 10.60
C TYR A 397 0.53 1.20 10.86
N ALA A 398 1.70 1.80 10.64
CA ALA A 398 1.92 3.22 10.67
C ALA A 398 2.55 3.66 9.35
N SER A 399 2.19 4.82 8.86
CA SER A 399 2.78 5.38 7.64
C SER A 399 2.94 6.87 7.78
N VAL A 400 4.05 7.40 7.25
CA VAL A 400 4.30 8.83 7.12
C VAL A 400 4.67 9.10 5.68
N GLY A 401 4.28 10.24 5.15
CA GLY A 401 4.61 10.57 3.78
C GLY A 401 4.60 12.06 3.50
N LEU A 402 5.20 12.40 2.37
CA LEU A 402 5.23 13.72 1.80
C LEU A 402 4.79 13.61 0.35
N GLN A 403 3.74 14.35 0.02
CA GLN A 403 3.29 14.52 -1.35
C GLN A 403 3.56 15.95 -1.81
N ARG A 404 3.97 16.12 -3.08
CA ARG A 404 3.99 17.41 -3.77
C ARG A 404 3.35 17.25 -5.13
N GLU A 405 2.28 17.99 -5.36
CA GLU A 405 1.64 18.09 -6.68
C GLU A 405 1.96 19.48 -7.22
N ALA A 406 2.77 19.54 -8.27
CA ALA A 406 3.17 20.77 -8.94
C ALA A 406 2.49 20.85 -10.29
N VAL A 407 1.71 21.90 -10.49
CA VAL A 407 0.82 22.07 -11.63
C VAL A 407 1.04 23.42 -12.30
N ALA A 408 0.49 23.59 -13.51
CA ALA A 408 0.69 24.77 -14.35
C ALA A 408 0.31 26.09 -13.64
N ALA A 409 -0.81 26.09 -12.91
CA ALA A 409 -1.22 27.24 -12.11
C ALA A 409 -0.66 27.11 -10.67
N GLY A 410 0.24 28.04 -10.30
CA GLY A 410 0.98 27.98 -9.05
C GLY A 410 0.09 27.97 -7.79
N GLU A 411 -1.08 28.58 -7.84
CA GLU A 411 -2.07 28.63 -6.75
C GLU A 411 -2.66 27.26 -6.42
N TYR A 412 -2.54 26.28 -7.32
CA TYR A 412 -2.96 24.90 -7.12
C TYR A 412 -1.80 23.95 -6.82
N THR A 413 -0.56 24.44 -6.87
CA THR A 413 0.61 23.65 -6.45
C THR A 413 0.65 23.56 -4.93
N TYR A 414 0.78 22.35 -4.38
CA TYR A 414 0.80 22.14 -2.93
C TYR A 414 1.77 21.06 -2.47
N ARG A 415 2.14 21.16 -1.19
CA ARG A 415 2.81 20.10 -0.42
C ARG A 415 1.86 19.54 0.63
N PHE A 416 1.92 18.24 0.85
CA PHE A 416 1.05 17.53 1.76
C PHE A 416 1.85 16.49 2.55
N PRO A 417 2.53 16.89 3.64
CA PRO A 417 2.95 15.95 4.67
C PRO A 417 1.73 15.34 5.36
N TRP A 418 1.76 14.03 5.55
CA TRP A 418 0.69 13.28 6.19
C TRP A 418 1.24 12.12 7.04
N ALA A 419 0.44 11.70 8.01
CA ALA A 419 0.66 10.51 8.82
C ALA A 419 -0.63 9.68 8.85
N GLN A 420 -0.48 8.36 8.90
CA GLN A 420 -1.57 7.40 8.94
C GLN A 420 -1.26 6.30 9.95
N LEU A 421 -2.29 5.90 10.69
CA LEU A 421 -2.26 4.76 11.60
C LEU A 421 -3.43 3.85 11.28
N GLY A 422 -3.25 2.55 11.40
CA GLY A 422 -4.34 1.59 11.25
C GLY A 422 -4.10 0.27 11.96
N VAL A 423 -5.20 -0.42 12.21
CA VAL A 423 -5.24 -1.73 12.86
C VAL A 423 -6.18 -2.64 12.08
N VAL A 424 -5.81 -3.90 12.00
CA VAL A 424 -6.61 -4.97 11.42
C VAL A 424 -6.70 -6.07 12.46
N LYS A 425 -7.92 -6.49 12.79
CA LYS A 425 -8.16 -7.56 13.75
C LYS A 425 -9.18 -8.55 13.23
N THR A 426 -8.90 -9.84 13.34
CA THR A 426 -9.87 -10.91 13.12
C THR A 426 -10.28 -11.52 14.45
N PHE A 427 -11.59 -11.70 14.63
CA PHE A 427 -12.19 -12.31 15.80
C PHE A 427 -12.66 -13.71 15.40
N GLY A 428 -11.75 -14.69 15.56
CA GLY A 428 -11.95 -16.02 15.02
C GLY A 428 -12.06 -16.00 13.50
N GLN A 429 -12.85 -16.91 12.94
CA GLN A 429 -13.13 -16.98 11.50
C GLN A 429 -14.40 -16.20 11.11
N MET A 430 -15.13 -15.67 12.09
CA MET A 430 -16.46 -15.08 11.89
C MET A 430 -16.42 -13.60 11.47
N LEU A 431 -15.47 -12.82 12.00
CA LEU A 431 -15.49 -11.36 11.86
C LEU A 431 -14.09 -10.77 11.69
N GLY A 432 -13.86 -10.08 10.59
CA GLY A 432 -12.69 -9.23 10.39
C GLY A 432 -13.06 -7.76 10.47
N THR A 433 -12.21 -6.97 11.12
CA THR A 433 -12.36 -5.52 11.22
C THR A 433 -11.08 -4.79 10.85
N ARG A 434 -11.25 -3.61 10.26
CA ARG A 434 -10.16 -2.67 9.96
C ARG A 434 -10.59 -1.28 10.40
N LEU A 435 -9.68 -0.57 11.05
CA LEU A 435 -9.83 0.85 11.34
C LEU A 435 -8.53 1.57 10.97
N SER A 436 -8.63 2.70 10.27
CA SER A 436 -7.48 3.53 9.98
C SER A 436 -7.83 5.01 9.96
N ALA A 437 -6.90 5.84 10.39
CA ALA A 437 -7.02 7.29 10.35
C ALA A 437 -5.77 7.90 9.70
N ARG A 438 -5.95 8.82 8.76
CA ARG A 438 -4.91 9.62 8.15
C ARG A 438 -5.16 11.09 8.43
N TYR A 439 -4.12 11.79 8.86
CA TYR A 439 -4.13 13.22 9.06
C TYR A 439 -2.99 13.88 8.30
N GLY A 440 -3.22 15.06 7.73
CA GLY A 440 -2.16 15.82 7.09
C GLY A 440 -2.54 17.27 6.87
N ARG A 441 -1.56 18.05 6.43
CA ARG A 441 -1.72 19.49 6.17
C ARG A 441 -1.30 19.82 4.75
N GLN A 442 -2.24 20.27 3.92
CA GLN A 442 -1.94 20.74 2.57
C GLN A 442 -1.55 22.22 2.62
N ALA A 443 -0.35 22.56 2.15
CA ALA A 443 0.12 23.94 2.07
C ALA A 443 0.38 24.29 0.60
N TYR A 444 -0.37 25.27 0.08
CA TYR A 444 -0.27 25.73 -1.29
C TYR A 444 0.90 26.72 -1.45
N GLU A 445 1.65 26.60 -2.55
CA GLU A 445 2.93 27.30 -2.74
C GLU A 445 2.75 28.75 -3.19
N ALA A 446 1.72 29.06 -3.99
CA ALA A 446 1.45 30.41 -4.48
C ALA A 446 0.19 31.05 -3.84
N PRO A 447 0.15 32.39 -3.76
CA PRO A 447 -1.03 33.12 -3.30
C PRO A 447 -2.18 33.01 -4.30
N TYR A 448 -3.42 33.07 -3.81
CA TYR A 448 -4.59 33.01 -4.66
C TYR A 448 -5.22 34.40 -4.82
N ALA A 449 -5.19 34.95 -6.04
CA ALA A 449 -5.60 36.32 -6.32
C ALA A 449 -7.04 36.63 -5.90
N LEU A 450 -7.97 35.68 -6.13
CA LEU A 450 -9.38 35.80 -5.76
C LEU A 450 -9.58 36.00 -4.25
N PHE A 451 -8.62 35.57 -3.42
CA PHE A 451 -8.68 35.69 -1.96
C PHE A 451 -7.68 36.74 -1.43
N LEU A 452 -7.49 37.83 -2.16
CA LEU A 452 -6.55 38.93 -1.83
C LEU A 452 -5.13 38.41 -1.57
N ASN A 453 -4.65 37.54 -2.46
CA ASN A 453 -3.32 36.94 -2.41
C ASN A 453 -3.03 36.15 -1.12
N GLN A 454 -4.06 35.61 -0.47
CA GLN A 454 -3.86 34.67 0.63
C GLN A 454 -3.37 33.31 0.11
N ARG A 455 -2.43 32.70 0.84
CA ARG A 455 -2.00 31.32 0.59
C ARG A 455 -2.93 30.34 1.27
N ARG A 456 -3.47 29.38 0.51
CA ARG A 456 -4.36 28.35 1.03
C ARG A 456 -3.61 27.33 1.88
N ARG A 457 -4.25 26.94 2.99
CA ARG A 457 -3.78 25.95 3.94
C ARG A 457 -4.96 25.12 4.39
N ASP A 458 -4.87 23.82 4.15
CA ASP A 458 -5.92 22.88 4.51
C ASP A 458 -5.41 21.85 5.51
N HIS A 459 -6.31 21.36 6.35
CA HIS A 459 -6.08 20.18 7.17
C HIS A 459 -7.04 19.09 6.71
N GLU A 460 -6.50 17.91 6.47
CA GLU A 460 -7.27 16.76 6.01
C GLU A 460 -7.25 15.69 7.10
N LEU A 461 -8.44 15.24 7.50
CA LEU A 461 -8.67 14.06 8.31
C LEU A 461 -9.46 13.05 7.48
N ARG A 462 -8.95 11.84 7.37
CA ARG A 462 -9.65 10.71 6.77
C ARG A 462 -9.72 9.56 7.77
N VAL A 463 -10.90 8.99 7.95
CA VAL A 463 -11.13 7.81 8.79
C VAL A 463 -11.82 6.77 7.94
N ASP A 464 -11.23 5.58 7.85
CA ASP A 464 -11.79 4.45 7.12
C ASP A 464 -12.01 3.29 8.10
N ALA A 465 -13.20 2.71 8.08
CA ALA A 465 -13.55 1.51 8.84
C ALA A 465 -14.12 0.45 7.88
N SER A 466 -13.74 -0.80 8.07
CA SER A 466 -14.27 -1.92 7.30
C SER A 466 -14.60 -3.09 8.22
N VAL A 467 -15.68 -3.80 7.88
CA VAL A 467 -16.10 -5.03 8.55
C VAL A 467 -16.43 -6.06 7.47
N TRP A 468 -15.92 -7.28 7.61
CA TRP A 468 -16.20 -8.40 6.72
C TRP A 468 -16.34 -9.70 7.52
N THR A 469 -16.87 -10.73 6.87
CA THR A 469 -17.14 -12.03 7.49
C THR A 469 -16.48 -13.14 6.66
N PRO A 470 -15.26 -13.60 7.02
CA PRO A 470 -14.50 -14.55 6.20
C PRO A 470 -15.25 -15.85 5.87
N ASP A 471 -16.01 -16.38 6.84
CA ASP A 471 -16.74 -17.65 6.67
C ASP A 471 -18.07 -17.50 5.92
N PHE A 472 -18.68 -16.32 5.98
CA PHE A 472 -19.97 -16.10 5.34
C PHE A 472 -19.76 -15.66 3.89
N LYS A 473 -20.08 -16.55 2.95
CA LYS A 473 -19.92 -16.33 1.52
C LYS A 473 -21.25 -16.45 0.80
N ILE A 474 -21.56 -15.48 -0.04
CA ILE A 474 -22.75 -15.48 -0.91
C ILE A 474 -22.29 -15.88 -2.31
N ALA A 475 -22.64 -17.10 -2.76
CA ALA A 475 -22.17 -17.65 -4.05
C ALA A 475 -20.62 -17.60 -4.22
N GLY A 476 -19.89 -17.78 -3.11
CA GLY A 476 -18.41 -17.70 -3.09
C GLY A 476 -17.84 -16.28 -3.04
N LEU A 477 -18.68 -15.25 -2.87
CA LEU A 477 -18.28 -13.85 -2.68
C LEU A 477 -18.32 -13.48 -1.19
N GLU A 478 -17.29 -12.79 -0.71
CA GLU A 478 -17.18 -12.27 0.65
C GLU A 478 -17.88 -10.90 0.76
N PRO A 479 -18.87 -10.73 1.64
CA PRO A 479 -19.48 -9.44 1.88
C PRO A 479 -18.62 -8.59 2.80
N LYS A 480 -18.48 -7.32 2.44
CA LYS A 480 -17.67 -6.33 3.15
C LYS A 480 -18.38 -4.99 3.22
N LEU A 481 -18.63 -4.53 4.44
CA LEU A 481 -19.13 -3.19 4.73
C LEU A 481 -17.95 -2.25 4.91
N ASN A 482 -17.94 -1.13 4.20
CA ASN A 482 -16.94 -0.09 4.33
C ASN A 482 -17.60 1.25 4.67
N LEU A 483 -16.99 1.99 5.58
CA LEU A 483 -17.31 3.37 5.93
C LEU A 483 -16.04 4.21 5.71
N SER A 484 -16.18 5.31 4.98
CA SER A 484 -15.10 6.29 4.77
C SER A 484 -15.62 7.68 5.10
N TYR A 485 -14.95 8.35 6.03
CA TYR A 485 -15.20 9.74 6.39
C TYR A 485 -14.00 10.60 6.02
N LEU A 486 -14.23 11.67 5.28
CA LEU A 486 -13.25 12.68 4.91
C LEU A 486 -13.71 14.03 5.46
N LYS A 487 -12.81 14.76 6.11
CA LYS A 487 -13.02 16.16 6.52
C LYS A 487 -11.82 16.99 6.11
N ILE A 488 -12.07 18.07 5.38
CA ILE A 488 -11.08 19.06 4.98
C ILE A 488 -11.50 20.39 5.57
N THR A 489 -10.67 20.95 6.44
CA THR A 489 -10.80 22.33 6.91
C THR A 489 -9.82 23.20 6.15
N SER A 490 -10.19 24.44 5.85
CA SER A 490 -9.38 25.36 5.03
C SER A 490 -9.48 26.77 5.60
N ASN A 491 -8.40 27.54 5.51
CA ASN A 491 -8.42 28.97 5.80
C ASN A 491 -9.18 29.79 4.73
N LEU A 492 -9.36 29.23 3.54
CA LEU A 492 -10.23 29.76 2.50
C LEU A 492 -11.57 29.01 2.56
N PRO A 493 -12.67 29.64 3.04
CA PRO A 493 -13.92 28.95 3.40
C PRO A 493 -14.52 28.08 2.29
N MET A 494 -14.37 28.51 1.03
CA MET A 494 -14.86 27.80 -0.16
C MET A 494 -14.33 26.36 -0.30
N TYR A 495 -13.14 26.07 0.24
CA TYR A 495 -12.48 24.78 0.08
C TYR A 495 -12.73 23.80 1.23
N ALA A 496 -13.37 24.26 2.32
CA ALA A 496 -13.75 23.37 3.41
C ALA A 496 -14.85 22.41 2.94
N ARG A 497 -14.70 21.12 3.20
CA ARG A 497 -15.67 20.10 2.77
C ARG A 497 -15.55 18.85 3.61
N ASP A 498 -16.59 18.04 3.56
CA ASP A 498 -16.57 16.73 4.17
C ASP A 498 -17.41 15.75 3.35
N ARG A 499 -17.12 14.46 3.50
CA ARG A 499 -17.79 13.40 2.78
C ARG A 499 -17.84 12.16 3.65
N THR A 500 -19.02 11.57 3.74
CA THR A 500 -19.24 10.24 4.30
C THR A 500 -19.67 9.33 3.17
N GLU A 501 -18.97 8.22 3.01
CA GLU A 501 -19.32 7.15 2.10
C GLU A 501 -19.53 5.85 2.87
N VAL A 502 -20.62 5.16 2.57
CA VAL A 502 -20.92 3.82 3.08
C VAL A 502 -21.08 2.89 1.88
N SER A 503 -20.37 1.78 1.85
CA SER A 503 -20.49 0.81 0.75
C SER A 503 -20.57 -0.62 1.25
N LEU A 504 -21.47 -1.41 0.66
CA LEU A 504 -21.56 -2.85 0.83
C LEU A 504 -21.06 -3.50 -0.45
N MET A 505 -19.92 -4.17 -0.37
CA MET A 505 -19.22 -4.82 -1.48
C MET A 505 -19.30 -6.34 -1.34
N LEU A 506 -19.40 -7.04 -2.46
CA LEU A 506 -19.15 -8.48 -2.58
C LEU A 506 -17.83 -8.66 -3.31
N GLU A 507 -16.83 -9.22 -2.65
CA GLU A 507 -15.47 -9.39 -3.16
C GLU A 507 -15.13 -10.88 -3.37
N ARG A 508 -14.34 -11.20 -4.39
CA ARG A 508 -13.80 -12.54 -4.58
C ARG A 508 -12.38 -12.48 -5.11
N ARG A 509 -11.57 -13.42 -4.61
CA ARG A 509 -10.19 -13.65 -5.03
C ARG A 509 -10.14 -14.97 -5.80
N PHE A 510 -9.35 -15.00 -6.87
CA PHE A 510 -9.14 -16.19 -7.71
C PHE A 510 -7.66 -16.52 -7.83
#